data_AF-A0A1Q3VYA2-F1
#
_entry.id   AF-A0A1Q3VYA2-F1
#
_cell.length_a   1.000
_cell.length_b   1.000
_cell.length_c   1.000
_cell.angle_alpha   90.00
_cell.angle_beta   90.00
_cell.angle_gamma   90.00
#
_symmetry.space_group_name_H-M   'P 1'
#
loop_
_entity.id
_entity.type
_entity.pdbx_description
1 polymer ?
#
loop_
_entity_poly.entity_id
_entity_poly.type
_entity_poly.pdbx_seq_one_letter_code
_entity_poly.pdbx_strand_id
1 'polypeptide(L)'
;MTRALDVLKRCYRSHGGGHQASCSFLLGETGVGKTTVANEFLEEVRAEHMGVLMDGKNLQVQDQEAYPHDMSVTLERPNHGLIRPVLKIGVAKKITYKQLFAQTLMAIGVNVAKATRFTEMMSIMRQQVKEQQIRMIIFDECQHIADSSMTRDPYEAADVFKVLMKEVRVQIACVGLPYATDLLLGNRQLETLKKEQMTMRPFQPDFSDESELMTFLKVLSSDLPFDRAQSIHTASVAVRLHLASDGYVSGIVMMVAEAARIAIEEDIAIIDLNLLGEAYRRKHDVPDHENPFLVPKIDPEGFKALKAERREEQVQEARRNRATRRRKVLVLKRKGGSK
;
A
#
# COMPACT_ATOMS: atom_id res chain seq x y z
N MET A 1 -6.51 -3.73 -11.09
CA MET A 1 -5.15 -3.87 -10.49
C MET A 1 -4.02 -4.01 -11.52
N THR A 2 -4.17 -4.85 -12.55
CA THR A 2 -3.14 -5.09 -13.59
C THR A 2 -2.54 -3.82 -14.19
N ARG A 3 -3.39 -2.83 -14.55
CA ARG A 3 -2.93 -1.54 -15.08
C ARG A 3 -2.00 -0.79 -14.12
N ALA A 4 -2.24 -0.89 -12.81
CA ALA A 4 -1.41 -0.24 -11.79
C ALA A 4 -0.05 -0.91 -11.67
N LEU A 5 -0.03 -2.24 -11.75
CA LEU A 5 1.20 -3.03 -11.79
C LEU A 5 2.03 -2.68 -13.04
N ASP A 6 1.39 -2.49 -14.19
CA ASP A 6 2.06 -2.09 -15.42
C ASP A 6 2.75 -0.72 -15.33
N VAL A 7 2.23 0.22 -14.53
CA VAL A 7 2.88 1.52 -14.28
C VAL A 7 4.23 1.30 -13.59
N LEU A 8 4.27 0.42 -12.58
CA LEU A 8 5.51 0.09 -11.86
C LEU A 8 6.50 -0.65 -12.78
N LYS A 9 6.01 -1.61 -13.58
CA LYS A 9 6.81 -2.33 -14.59
C LYS A 9 7.44 -1.40 -15.62
N ARG A 10 6.66 -0.48 -16.19
CA ARG A 10 7.17 0.51 -17.16
C ARG A 10 8.21 1.43 -16.53
N CYS A 11 7.97 1.88 -15.29
CA CYS A 11 8.92 2.69 -14.53
C CYS A 11 10.25 1.94 -14.38
N TYR A 12 10.20 0.71 -13.85
CA TYR A 12 11.35 -0.16 -13.64
C TYR A 12 12.15 -0.45 -14.91
N ARG A 13 11.48 -0.89 -15.98
CA ARG A 13 12.12 -1.23 -17.27
C ARG A 13 12.73 -0.03 -17.98
N SER A 14 12.31 1.19 -17.64
CA SER A 14 12.90 2.40 -18.21
C SER A 14 14.28 2.74 -17.63
N HIS A 15 14.74 2.02 -16.61
CA HIS A 15 16.10 2.13 -16.10
C HIS A 15 17.13 1.79 -17.19
N GLY A 16 18.13 2.64 -17.37
CA GLY A 16 19.20 2.47 -18.38
C GLY A 16 18.80 2.74 -19.84
N GLY A 17 17.51 2.83 -20.17
CA GLY A 17 17.02 3.02 -21.54
C GLY A 17 16.87 4.49 -22.00
N GLY A 18 16.97 5.47 -21.11
CA GLY A 18 16.79 6.90 -21.43
C GLY A 18 17.93 7.78 -20.90
N HIS A 19 18.01 9.02 -21.41
CA HIS A 19 19.01 10.00 -20.97
C HIS A 19 18.82 10.48 -19.52
N GLN A 20 17.64 10.27 -18.92
CA GLN A 20 17.29 10.68 -17.55
C GLN A 20 16.48 9.60 -16.84
N ALA A 21 16.61 9.54 -15.51
CA ALA A 21 15.69 8.78 -14.68
C ALA A 21 14.30 9.41 -14.69
N SER A 22 13.29 8.62 -14.34
CA SER A 22 11.89 9.04 -14.33
C SER A 22 11.19 8.69 -13.03
N CYS A 23 10.10 9.41 -12.77
CA CYS A 23 9.19 9.09 -11.69
C CYS A 23 7.79 8.76 -12.21
N SER A 24 7.14 7.80 -11.56
CA SER A 24 5.76 7.42 -11.80
C SER A 24 4.94 7.51 -10.52
N PHE A 25 3.66 7.86 -10.63
CA PHE A 25 2.77 8.00 -9.48
C PHE A 25 1.65 6.97 -9.53
N LEU A 26 1.48 6.22 -8.44
CA LEU A 26 0.35 5.34 -8.20
C LEU A 26 -0.47 5.87 -7.02
N LEU A 27 -1.59 6.48 -7.34
CA LEU A 27 -2.40 7.28 -6.42
C LEU A 27 -3.72 6.61 -6.09
N GLY A 28 -4.37 7.04 -5.02
CA GLY A 28 -5.73 6.62 -4.69
C GLY A 28 -6.01 6.68 -3.19
N GLU A 29 -7.28 6.59 -2.82
CA GLU A 29 -7.70 6.59 -1.41
C GLU A 29 -7.11 5.41 -0.62
N THR A 30 -7.09 5.52 0.71
CA THR A 30 -6.68 4.39 1.56
C THR A 30 -7.59 3.18 1.31
N GLY A 31 -7.00 1.99 1.20
CA GLY A 31 -7.75 0.74 1.04
C GLY A 31 -8.07 0.32 -0.40
N VAL A 32 -7.66 1.08 -1.42
CA VAL A 32 -7.84 0.68 -2.84
C VAL A 32 -6.80 -0.33 -3.36
N GLY A 33 -5.88 -0.81 -2.51
CA GLY A 33 -4.90 -1.85 -2.87
C GLY A 33 -3.57 -1.34 -3.43
N LYS A 34 -3.20 -0.07 -3.21
CA LYS A 34 -1.94 0.50 -3.72
C LYS A 34 -0.68 -0.23 -3.22
N THR A 35 -0.59 -0.44 -1.90
CA THR A 35 0.51 -1.19 -1.28
C THR A 35 0.52 -2.65 -1.74
N THR A 36 -0.65 -3.26 -1.96
CA THR A 36 -0.77 -4.61 -2.51
C THR A 36 -0.12 -4.69 -3.89
N VAL A 37 -0.42 -3.74 -4.78
CA VAL A 37 0.21 -3.67 -6.12
C VAL A 37 1.74 -3.47 -6.02
N ALA A 38 2.21 -2.65 -5.07
CA ALA A 38 3.63 -2.47 -4.85
C ALA A 38 4.31 -3.76 -4.36
N ASN A 39 3.66 -4.52 -3.48
CA ASN A 39 4.17 -5.81 -2.99
C ASN A 39 4.17 -6.86 -4.09
N GLU A 40 3.08 -6.97 -4.87
CA GLU A 40 2.97 -7.88 -6.02
C GLU A 40 4.07 -7.57 -7.05
N PHE A 41 4.38 -6.30 -7.28
CA PHE A 41 5.50 -5.91 -8.13
C PHE A 41 6.85 -6.39 -7.60
N LEU A 42 7.10 -6.32 -6.28
CA LEU A 42 8.33 -6.87 -5.69
C LEU A 42 8.42 -8.38 -5.89
N GLU A 43 7.31 -9.11 -5.73
CA GLU A 43 7.27 -10.56 -5.97
C GLU A 43 7.55 -10.91 -7.43
N GLU A 44 6.99 -10.17 -8.39
CA GLU A 44 7.28 -10.38 -9.81
C GLU A 44 8.75 -10.14 -10.15
N VAL A 45 9.33 -9.05 -9.64
CA VAL A 45 10.76 -8.77 -9.83
C VAL A 45 11.62 -9.85 -9.18
N ARG A 46 11.23 -10.34 -7.99
CA ARG A 46 11.92 -11.44 -7.32
C ARG A 46 11.88 -12.70 -8.17
N ALA A 47 10.71 -13.08 -8.68
CA ALA A 47 10.54 -14.23 -9.56
C ALA A 47 11.38 -14.11 -10.84
N GLU A 48 11.43 -12.92 -11.47
CA GLU A 48 12.27 -12.64 -12.64
C GLU A 48 13.75 -12.90 -12.33
N HIS A 49 14.24 -12.51 -11.15
CA HIS A 49 15.66 -12.66 -10.79
C HIS A 49 16.01 -14.04 -10.22
N MET A 50 15.07 -14.75 -9.59
CA MET A 50 15.28 -16.13 -9.11
C MET A 50 15.41 -17.15 -10.27
N GLY A 51 15.20 -16.74 -11.53
CA GLY A 51 15.36 -17.55 -12.74
C GLY A 51 16.46 -17.12 -13.72
N VAL A 52 17.20 -16.03 -13.48
CA VAL A 52 18.27 -15.54 -14.36
C VAL A 52 19.63 -15.70 -13.70
N LEU A 53 20.14 -16.93 -13.73
CA LEU A 53 21.54 -17.25 -13.49
C LEU A 53 22.04 -18.14 -14.60
N MET A 54 22.68 -17.52 -15.59
CA MET A 54 23.29 -18.23 -16.71
C MET A 54 24.69 -18.78 -16.38
N ASP A 55 25.04 -18.86 -15.09
CA ASP A 55 26.42 -19.03 -14.62
C ASP A 55 26.58 -20.28 -13.73
N GLY A 56 25.52 -21.05 -13.48
CA GLY A 56 25.56 -22.25 -12.65
C GLY A 56 25.85 -22.03 -11.16
N LYS A 57 25.77 -20.79 -10.66
CA LYS A 57 25.87 -20.44 -9.22
C LYS A 57 24.60 -19.73 -8.77
N ASN A 58 23.75 -20.42 -8.01
CA ASN A 58 22.45 -19.91 -7.53
C ASN A 58 22.61 -18.66 -6.65
N LEU A 59 21.82 -17.60 -6.89
CA LEU A 59 21.61 -16.48 -5.98
C LEU A 59 20.79 -17.06 -4.82
N GLN A 60 21.27 -16.87 -3.60
CA GLN A 60 20.50 -17.27 -2.43
C GLN A 60 19.65 -16.07 -1.99
N VAL A 61 18.37 -16.32 -1.73
CA VAL A 61 17.53 -15.36 -1.01
C VAL A 61 18.07 -15.33 0.42
N GLN A 62 18.50 -14.15 0.88
CA GLN A 62 18.97 -13.99 2.25
C GLN A 62 17.83 -14.12 3.26
N ASP A 63 18.22 -14.39 4.50
CA ASP A 63 17.37 -14.55 5.68
C ASP A 63 16.23 -13.52 5.74
N GLN A 64 15.00 -14.02 5.87
CA GLN A 64 13.77 -13.23 5.88
C GLN A 64 13.68 -12.31 7.11
N GLU A 65 14.36 -12.66 8.20
CA GLU A 65 14.39 -11.84 9.43
C GLU A 65 15.23 -10.57 9.26
N ALA A 66 16.26 -10.60 8.41
CA ALA A 66 17.15 -9.47 8.17
C ALA A 66 16.61 -8.47 7.14
N TYR A 67 15.84 -8.94 6.15
CA TYR A 67 15.30 -8.11 5.06
C TYR A 67 13.85 -8.50 4.72
N PRO A 68 12.85 -7.74 5.22
CA PRO A 68 11.44 -8.03 4.94
C PRO A 68 11.13 -8.09 3.44
N HIS A 69 10.45 -9.16 3.03
CA HIS A 69 10.10 -9.42 1.63
C HIS A 69 9.23 -8.34 0.99
N ASP A 70 8.46 -7.62 1.80
CA ASP A 70 7.61 -6.53 1.34
C ASP A 70 8.39 -5.22 1.15
N MET A 71 9.63 -5.13 1.64
CA MET A 71 10.43 -3.90 1.62
C MET A 71 11.54 -3.92 0.57
N SER A 72 11.98 -5.10 0.09
CA SER A 72 13.01 -5.16 -0.95
C SER A 72 13.02 -6.49 -1.71
N VAL A 73 13.61 -6.47 -2.91
CA VAL A 73 14.09 -7.67 -3.59
C VAL A 73 15.58 -7.80 -3.32
N THR A 74 15.97 -8.47 -2.24
CA THR A 74 17.39 -8.68 -1.88
C THR A 74 17.86 -10.07 -2.26
N LEU A 75 18.95 -10.13 -3.02
CA LEU A 75 19.55 -11.36 -3.55
C LEU A 75 21.05 -11.36 -3.22
N GLU A 76 21.63 -12.52 -2.91
CA GLU A 76 23.07 -12.63 -2.70
C GLU A 76 23.78 -13.13 -3.97
N ARG A 77 24.70 -12.32 -4.51
CA ARG A 77 25.61 -12.75 -5.58
C ARG A 77 26.89 -13.30 -4.96
N PRO A 78 27.20 -14.60 -5.12
CA PRO A 78 28.40 -15.19 -4.56
C PRO A 78 29.66 -14.38 -4.92
N ASN A 79 30.45 -14.06 -3.90
CA ASN A 79 31.69 -13.28 -3.98
C ASN A 79 31.55 -11.82 -4.48
N HIS A 80 30.33 -11.32 -4.66
CA HIS A 80 30.06 -9.95 -5.15
C HIS A 80 29.14 -9.14 -4.21
N GLY A 81 28.57 -9.77 -3.19
CA GLY A 81 27.71 -9.11 -2.21
C GLY A 81 26.24 -9.12 -2.62
N LEU A 82 25.49 -8.13 -2.13
CA LEU A 82 24.04 -8.09 -2.27
C LEU A 82 23.60 -7.33 -3.52
N ILE A 83 22.61 -7.88 -4.23
CA ILE A 83 21.89 -7.23 -5.32
C ILE A 83 20.50 -6.86 -4.82
N ARG A 84 20.08 -5.61 -5.06
CA ARG A 84 18.78 -5.07 -4.70
C ARG A 84 18.12 -4.32 -5.86
N PRO A 85 17.53 -4.99 -6.87
CA PRO A 85 17.05 -4.30 -8.07
C PRO A 85 15.93 -3.29 -7.77
N VAL A 86 15.12 -3.57 -6.74
CA VAL A 86 14.03 -2.71 -6.28
C VAL A 86 14.01 -2.64 -4.75
N LEU A 87 13.78 -1.42 -4.25
CA LEU A 87 13.56 -1.12 -2.83
C LEU A 87 12.22 -0.43 -2.64
N LYS A 88 11.48 -0.81 -1.61
CA LYS A 88 10.27 -0.13 -1.15
C LYS A 88 10.51 0.47 0.23
N ILE A 89 10.11 1.71 0.41
CA ILE A 89 10.29 2.49 1.64
C ILE A 89 8.93 3.03 2.05
N GLY A 90 8.47 2.66 3.25
CA GLY A 90 7.31 3.29 3.86
C GLY A 90 7.69 4.65 4.46
N VAL A 91 7.13 5.74 3.93
CA VAL A 91 7.47 7.09 4.37
C VAL A 91 6.77 7.39 5.70
N ALA A 92 7.55 7.77 6.71
CA ALA A 92 6.99 8.16 8.01
C ALA A 92 6.35 9.56 7.98
N LYS A 93 5.33 9.76 8.82
CA LYS A 93 4.70 11.09 9.03
C LYS A 93 5.70 12.12 9.53
N LYS A 94 5.60 13.37 9.04
CA LYS A 94 6.39 14.53 9.48
C LYS A 94 7.92 14.35 9.36
N ILE A 95 8.36 13.50 8.43
CA ILE A 95 9.77 13.23 8.20
C ILE A 95 10.51 14.46 7.63
N THR A 96 11.78 14.65 7.98
CA THR A 96 12.66 15.61 7.30
C THR A 96 13.36 14.97 6.11
N TYR A 97 13.88 15.75 5.18
CA TYR A 97 14.59 15.21 4.02
C TYR A 97 15.86 14.46 4.37
N LYS A 98 16.64 14.99 5.32
CA LYS A 98 17.80 14.27 5.85
C LYS A 98 17.39 12.92 6.47
N GLN A 99 16.24 12.87 7.16
CA GLN A 99 15.71 11.63 7.71
C GLN A 99 15.23 10.68 6.61
N LEU A 100 14.53 11.17 5.58
CA LEU A 100 14.11 10.36 4.43
C LEU A 100 15.32 9.77 3.72
N PHE A 101 16.35 10.57 3.45
CA PHE A 101 17.58 10.10 2.81
C PHE A 101 18.32 9.07 3.67
N ALA A 102 18.40 9.29 4.99
CA ALA A 102 18.97 8.33 5.91
C ALA A 102 18.15 7.03 6.00
N GLN A 103 16.81 7.11 5.93
CA GLN A 103 15.94 5.94 5.85
C GLN A 103 16.14 5.17 4.53
N THR A 104 16.34 5.86 3.42
CA THR A 104 16.70 5.23 2.14
C THR A 104 18.02 4.47 2.25
N LEU A 105 19.05 5.08 2.85
CA LEU A 105 20.33 4.38 3.10
C LEU A 105 20.17 3.17 4.02
N MET A 106 19.35 3.30 5.07
CA MET A 106 19.05 2.19 5.98
C MET A 106 18.34 1.04 5.23
N ALA A 107 17.39 1.34 4.36
CA ALA A 107 16.71 0.34 3.53
C ALA A 107 17.67 -0.38 2.56
N ILE A 108 18.74 0.31 2.12
CA ILE A 108 19.83 -0.25 1.30
C ILE A 108 20.79 -1.12 2.15
N GLY A 109 20.64 -1.14 3.47
CA GLY A 109 21.48 -1.87 4.41
C GLY A 109 22.65 -1.06 4.97
N VAL A 110 22.61 0.27 4.87
CA VAL A 110 23.65 1.17 5.39
C VAL A 110 23.14 2.00 6.56
N ASN A 111 23.72 1.80 7.73
CA ASN A 111 23.48 2.64 8.90
C ASN A 111 24.42 3.84 8.92
N VAL A 112 23.86 5.04 8.81
CA VAL A 112 24.60 6.31 8.92
C VAL A 112 24.43 6.92 10.31
N ALA A 113 25.52 7.49 10.84
CA ALA A 113 25.46 8.21 12.10
C ALA A 113 24.59 9.47 11.97
N LYS A 114 23.93 9.89 13.05
CA LYS A 114 23.06 11.08 13.04
C LYS A 114 23.80 12.36 12.61
N ALA A 115 25.09 12.44 12.92
CA ALA A 115 25.97 13.57 12.61
C ALA A 115 26.49 13.58 11.16
N THR A 116 26.34 12.47 10.40
CA THR A 116 26.83 12.37 9.02
C THR A 116 26.29 13.51 8.16
N ARG A 117 27.17 14.10 7.33
CA ARG A 117 26.82 15.22 6.46
C ARG A 117 26.03 14.73 5.25
N PHE A 118 25.17 15.58 4.69
CA PHE A 118 24.35 15.18 3.52
C PHE A 118 25.22 14.80 2.31
N THR A 119 26.31 15.52 2.07
CA THR A 119 27.27 15.21 0.98
C THR A 119 27.92 13.83 1.13
N GLU A 120 28.20 13.42 2.37
CA GLU A 120 28.76 12.11 2.67
C GLU A 120 27.71 11.00 2.46
N MET A 121 26.48 11.22 2.96
CA MET A 121 25.35 10.33 2.68
C MET A 121 25.14 10.15 1.17
N MET A 122 25.25 11.23 0.39
CA MET A 122 25.09 11.21 -1.06
C MET A 122 26.18 10.39 -1.75
N SER A 123 27.44 10.53 -1.31
CA SER A 123 28.55 9.72 -1.82
C SER A 123 28.31 8.22 -1.58
N ILE A 124 27.88 7.87 -0.36
CA ILE A 124 27.56 6.49 0.01
C ILE A 124 26.38 5.96 -0.83
N MET A 125 25.32 6.76 -0.98
CA MET A 125 24.15 6.40 -1.80
C MET A 125 24.54 6.07 -3.24
N ARG A 126 25.35 6.92 -3.88
CA ARG A 126 25.81 6.71 -5.26
C ARG A 126 26.58 5.42 -5.42
N GLN A 127 27.48 5.12 -4.47
CA GLN A 127 28.26 3.89 -4.47
C GLN A 127 27.34 2.68 -4.30
N GLN A 128 26.47 2.69 -3.29
CA GLN A 128 25.63 1.54 -2.97
C GLN A 128 24.56 1.25 -4.04
N VAL A 129 23.96 2.28 -4.64
CA VAL A 129 23.06 2.07 -5.78
C VAL A 129 23.75 1.36 -6.93
N LYS A 130 25.00 1.74 -7.23
CA LYS A 130 25.78 1.13 -8.30
C LYS A 130 26.19 -0.31 -7.95
N GLU A 131 26.74 -0.53 -6.76
CA GLU A 131 27.24 -1.83 -6.30
C GLU A 131 26.12 -2.85 -6.15
N GLN A 132 24.98 -2.44 -5.59
CA GLN A 132 23.82 -3.31 -5.39
C GLN A 132 22.87 -3.35 -6.59
N GLN A 133 23.23 -2.68 -7.70
CA GLN A 133 22.44 -2.64 -8.94
C GLN A 133 20.99 -2.19 -8.73
N ILE A 134 20.78 -1.20 -7.86
CA ILE A 134 19.46 -0.64 -7.57
C ILE A 134 18.97 0.09 -8.81
N ARG A 135 17.84 -0.36 -9.37
CA ARG A 135 17.24 0.24 -10.57
C ARG A 135 16.11 1.20 -10.22
N MET A 136 15.36 0.88 -9.15
CA MET A 136 14.16 1.59 -8.76
C MET A 136 13.96 1.66 -7.25
N ILE A 137 13.41 2.77 -6.77
CA ILE A 137 12.97 2.98 -5.39
C ILE A 137 11.49 3.33 -5.39
N ILE A 138 10.71 2.64 -4.57
CA ILE A 138 9.28 2.87 -4.34
C ILE A 138 9.12 3.58 -3.00
N PHE A 139 8.54 4.77 -3.00
CA PHE A 139 8.14 5.46 -1.78
C PHE A 139 6.64 5.20 -1.55
N ASP A 140 6.32 4.34 -0.60
CA ASP A 140 4.95 4.11 -0.13
C ASP A 140 4.55 5.15 0.92
N GLU A 141 3.26 5.50 0.98
CA GLU A 141 2.75 6.64 1.75
C GLU A 141 3.44 7.97 1.39
N CYS A 142 3.77 8.16 0.10
CA CYS A 142 4.54 9.30 -0.42
C CYS A 142 3.93 10.67 -0.11
N GLN A 143 2.63 10.76 0.19
CA GLN A 143 2.00 12.01 0.58
C GLN A 143 2.62 12.63 1.84
N HIS A 144 3.26 11.84 2.71
CA HIS A 144 3.95 12.37 3.89
C HIS A 144 5.19 13.20 3.53
N ILE A 145 5.76 12.99 2.34
CA ILE A 145 6.79 13.86 1.78
C ILE A 145 6.16 15.19 1.35
N ALA A 146 5.02 15.14 0.66
CA ALA A 146 4.27 16.34 0.27
C ALA A 146 3.87 17.19 1.50
N ASP A 147 3.31 16.57 2.54
CA ASP A 147 2.97 17.23 3.81
C ASP A 147 4.17 17.95 4.45
N SER A 148 5.35 17.33 4.39
CA SER A 148 6.59 17.90 4.93
C SER A 148 7.09 19.10 4.12
N SER A 149 6.92 19.07 2.79
CA SER A 149 7.29 20.14 1.87
C SER A 149 6.42 21.39 1.97
N MET A 150 5.19 21.24 2.44
CA MET A 150 4.28 22.36 2.67
C MET A 150 4.51 23.08 4.02
N THR A 151 5.16 22.43 4.98
CA THR A 151 5.31 22.94 6.36
C THR A 151 6.73 23.40 6.70
N ARG A 152 7.70 23.10 5.84
CA ARG A 152 9.13 23.46 5.96
C ARG A 152 9.63 23.94 4.60
N ASP A 153 10.85 24.48 4.52
CA ASP A 153 11.42 25.04 3.29
C ASP A 153 11.12 24.15 2.05
N PRO A 154 10.24 24.61 1.13
CA PRO A 154 9.77 23.82 -0.02
C PRO A 154 10.90 23.34 -0.93
N TYR A 155 12.06 23.98 -0.86
CA TYR A 155 13.20 23.70 -1.72
C TYR A 155 14.00 22.43 -1.34
N GLU A 156 13.81 21.85 -0.14
CA GLU A 156 14.62 20.69 0.29
C GLU A 156 14.05 19.31 -0.12
N ALA A 157 12.73 19.14 -0.38
CA ALA A 157 12.13 17.86 -0.85
C ALA A 157 12.57 17.49 -2.25
N ALA A 158 12.43 18.51 -3.08
CA ALA A 158 12.94 18.63 -4.41
C ALA A 158 14.34 18.01 -4.54
N ASP A 159 15.20 18.29 -3.57
CA ASP A 159 16.60 17.94 -3.63
C ASP A 159 16.87 16.45 -3.43
N VAL A 160 16.15 15.73 -2.56
CA VAL A 160 16.34 14.26 -2.42
C VAL A 160 15.97 13.54 -3.72
N PHE A 161 14.81 13.83 -4.29
CA PHE A 161 14.37 13.21 -5.54
C PHE A 161 15.27 13.63 -6.70
N LYS A 162 15.66 14.90 -6.75
CA LYS A 162 16.61 15.41 -7.75
C LYS A 162 17.96 14.68 -7.65
N VAL A 163 18.51 14.50 -6.46
CA VAL A 163 19.76 13.75 -6.25
C VAL A 163 19.59 12.30 -6.72
N LEU A 164 18.53 11.63 -6.25
CA LEU A 164 18.26 10.23 -6.62
C LEU A 164 18.07 10.05 -8.14
N MET A 165 17.40 10.98 -8.81
CA MET A 165 17.06 10.85 -10.22
C MET A 165 18.14 11.40 -11.16
N LYS A 166 18.74 12.56 -10.85
CA LYS A 166 19.72 13.22 -11.73
C LYS A 166 21.14 12.73 -11.49
N GLU A 167 21.52 12.54 -10.24
CA GLU A 167 22.90 12.19 -9.87
C GLU A 167 23.09 10.68 -9.70
N VAL A 168 22.14 10.04 -9.01
CA VAL A 168 22.18 8.61 -8.73
C VAL A 168 21.54 7.78 -9.86
N ARG A 169 20.62 8.38 -10.63
CA ARG A 169 19.93 7.80 -11.80
C ARG A 169 19.05 6.58 -11.51
N VAL A 170 18.43 6.54 -10.33
CA VAL A 170 17.40 5.52 -10.01
C VAL A 170 16.01 5.97 -10.46
N GLN A 171 15.21 5.01 -10.91
CA GLN A 171 13.79 5.22 -11.18
C GLN A 171 13.04 5.37 -9.86
N ILE A 172 11.98 6.19 -9.84
CA ILE A 172 11.18 6.40 -8.63
C ILE A 172 9.72 6.06 -8.88
N ALA A 173 9.09 5.28 -8.01
CA ALA A 173 7.63 5.24 -7.93
C ALA A 173 7.15 5.86 -6.62
N CYS A 174 6.18 6.76 -6.73
CA CYS A 174 5.49 7.35 -5.61
C CYS A 174 4.13 6.66 -5.46
N VAL A 175 3.93 5.94 -4.36
CA VAL A 175 2.67 5.29 -4.01
C VAL A 175 2.05 6.06 -2.85
N GLY A 176 0.80 6.54 -2.99
CA GLY A 176 0.23 7.39 -1.96
C GLY A 176 -1.17 7.94 -2.24
N LEU A 177 -1.61 8.88 -1.40
CA LEU A 177 -2.89 9.58 -1.56
C LEU A 177 -2.86 10.52 -2.77
N PRO A 178 -4.02 10.91 -3.34
CA PRO A 178 -4.08 11.74 -4.54
C PRO A 178 -3.25 13.02 -4.48
N TYR A 179 -3.19 13.67 -3.32
CA TYR A 179 -2.41 14.89 -3.09
C TYR A 179 -0.89 14.66 -2.93
N ALA A 180 -0.40 13.42 -3.03
CA ALA A 180 1.04 13.16 -3.09
C ALA A 180 1.72 13.85 -4.30
N THR A 181 0.95 14.21 -5.33
CA THR A 181 1.43 14.98 -6.48
C THR A 181 1.77 16.43 -6.14
N ASP A 182 1.35 16.95 -4.98
CA ASP A 182 1.68 18.32 -4.56
C ASP A 182 3.21 18.50 -4.41
N LEU A 183 3.94 17.40 -4.19
CA LEU A 183 5.40 17.33 -4.26
C LEU A 183 5.96 17.84 -5.62
N LEU A 184 5.21 17.65 -6.71
CA LEU A 184 5.60 18.10 -8.04
C LEU A 184 5.36 19.60 -8.25
N LEU A 185 4.30 20.13 -7.64
CA LEU A 185 3.92 21.55 -7.78
C LEU A 185 5.00 22.47 -7.20
N GLY A 186 5.68 22.04 -6.14
CA GLY A 186 6.81 22.76 -5.55
C GLY A 186 8.11 22.67 -6.34
N ASN A 187 8.20 21.81 -7.37
CA ASN A 187 9.44 21.64 -8.14
C ASN A 187 9.19 21.27 -9.61
N ARG A 188 9.23 22.29 -10.48
CA ARG A 188 9.12 22.12 -11.94
C ARG A 188 10.15 21.15 -12.52
N GLN A 189 11.32 20.98 -11.90
CA GLN A 189 12.31 20.00 -12.37
C GLN A 189 11.85 18.56 -12.10
N LEU A 190 11.17 18.29 -10.99
CA LEU A 190 10.60 16.95 -10.74
C LEU A 190 9.39 16.70 -11.62
N GLU A 191 8.57 17.73 -11.85
CA GLU A 191 7.45 17.66 -12.79
C GLU A 191 7.90 17.21 -14.18
N THR A 192 9.02 17.75 -14.70
CA THR A 192 9.58 17.33 -16.00
C THR A 192 10.05 15.88 -16.04
N LEU A 193 10.29 15.24 -14.89
CA LEU A 193 10.75 13.84 -14.82
C LEU A 193 9.60 12.85 -14.60
N LYS A 194 8.38 13.35 -14.38
CA LYS A 194 7.17 12.52 -14.28
C LYS A 194 6.83 11.96 -15.65
N LYS A 195 6.86 10.63 -15.77
CA LYS A 195 6.44 9.93 -17.00
C LYS A 195 4.99 9.50 -16.97
N GLU A 196 4.52 9.03 -15.81
CA GLU A 196 3.22 8.40 -15.73
C GLU A 196 2.55 8.67 -14.38
N GLN A 197 1.22 8.77 -14.41
CA GLN A 197 0.39 8.81 -13.21
C GLN A 197 -0.85 7.96 -13.44
N MET A 198 -1.17 7.13 -12.46
CA MET A 198 -2.41 6.37 -12.41
C MET A 198 -3.08 6.56 -11.05
N THR A 199 -4.40 6.74 -11.07
CA THR A 199 -5.21 6.77 -9.85
C THR A 199 -6.05 5.50 -9.77
N MET A 200 -5.78 4.68 -8.76
CA MET A 200 -6.60 3.56 -8.36
C MET A 200 -7.87 4.05 -7.66
N ARG A 201 -8.98 3.37 -7.93
CA ARG A 201 -10.29 3.65 -7.34
C ARG A 201 -10.85 2.34 -6.77
N PRO A 202 -11.83 2.40 -5.85
CA PRO A 202 -12.61 1.24 -5.48
C PRO A 202 -13.20 0.55 -6.72
N PHE A 203 -13.38 -0.77 -6.64
CA PHE A 203 -14.00 -1.53 -7.70
C PHE A 203 -15.40 -0.98 -7.99
N GLN A 204 -15.70 -0.81 -9.28
CA GLN A 204 -17.04 -0.46 -9.70
C GLN A 204 -17.98 -1.66 -9.51
N PRO A 205 -19.30 -1.44 -9.35
CA PRO A 205 -20.29 -2.52 -9.24
C PRO A 205 -20.54 -3.16 -10.62
N ASP A 206 -19.48 -3.66 -11.23
CA ASP A 206 -19.48 -4.47 -12.44
C ASP A 206 -19.20 -5.91 -12.01
N PHE A 207 -20.15 -6.80 -12.33
CA PHE A 207 -20.13 -8.20 -11.95
C PHE A 207 -20.04 -9.13 -13.17
N SER A 208 -19.67 -8.57 -14.33
CA SER A 208 -19.27 -9.36 -15.50
C SER A 208 -18.02 -10.16 -15.18
N ASP A 209 -17.86 -11.33 -15.81
CA ASP A 209 -16.78 -12.26 -15.51
C ASP A 209 -15.38 -11.69 -15.76
N GLU A 210 -15.28 -10.72 -16.67
CA GLU A 210 -14.08 -9.99 -17.07
C GLU A 210 -13.83 -8.71 -16.25
N SER A 211 -14.74 -8.34 -15.35
CA SER A 211 -14.61 -7.14 -14.52
C SER A 211 -13.38 -7.21 -13.60
N GLU A 212 -12.87 -6.04 -13.19
CA GLU A 212 -11.74 -5.97 -12.24
C GLU A 212 -12.09 -6.62 -10.89
N LEU A 213 -13.34 -6.49 -10.43
CA LEU A 213 -13.82 -7.09 -9.20
C LEU A 213 -13.82 -8.62 -9.29
N MET A 214 -14.41 -9.18 -10.35
CA MET A 214 -14.52 -10.63 -10.50
C MET A 214 -13.16 -11.27 -10.71
N THR A 215 -12.28 -10.62 -11.47
CA THR A 215 -10.87 -11.05 -11.61
C THR A 215 -10.16 -11.07 -10.26
N PHE A 216 -10.32 -10.00 -9.47
CA PHE A 216 -9.73 -9.93 -8.12
C PHE A 216 -10.28 -11.03 -7.19
N LEU A 217 -11.60 -11.25 -7.19
CA LEU A 217 -12.21 -12.29 -6.36
C LEU A 217 -11.78 -13.70 -6.78
N LYS A 218 -11.57 -13.96 -8.09
CA LYS A 218 -11.04 -15.25 -8.58
C LYS A 218 -9.65 -15.52 -8.02
N VAL A 219 -8.75 -14.54 -8.10
CA VAL A 219 -7.39 -14.64 -7.54
C VAL A 219 -7.43 -14.77 -6.02
N LEU A 220 -8.20 -13.92 -5.33
CA LEU A 220 -8.33 -14.02 -3.88
C LEU A 220 -8.87 -15.39 -3.46
N SER A 221 -9.79 -15.96 -4.22
CA SER A 221 -10.37 -17.28 -3.96
C SER A 221 -9.35 -18.42 -4.09
N SER A 222 -8.36 -18.30 -4.98
CA SER A 222 -7.28 -19.29 -5.14
C SER A 222 -6.18 -19.15 -4.10
N ASP A 223 -5.98 -17.94 -3.57
CA ASP A 223 -4.94 -17.65 -2.59
C ASP A 223 -5.34 -18.03 -1.15
N LEU A 224 -6.61 -18.40 -0.94
CA LEU A 224 -7.09 -18.83 0.37
C LEU A 224 -6.49 -20.19 0.77
N PRO A 225 -6.07 -20.38 2.04
CA PRO A 225 -5.33 -21.55 2.49
C PRO A 225 -6.27 -22.73 2.82
N PHE A 226 -7.07 -23.17 1.84
CA PHE A 226 -7.96 -24.32 1.97
C PHE A 226 -7.61 -25.37 0.93
N ASP A 227 -7.63 -26.65 1.32
CA ASP A 227 -7.46 -27.78 0.39
C ASP A 227 -8.56 -27.77 -0.69
N ARG A 228 -9.77 -27.37 -0.30
CA ARG A 228 -10.90 -27.20 -1.21
C ARG A 228 -10.90 -25.79 -1.79
N ALA A 229 -10.99 -25.71 -3.12
CA ALA A 229 -11.19 -24.46 -3.83
C ALA A 229 -12.45 -23.73 -3.32
N GLN A 230 -12.25 -22.48 -2.90
CA GLN A 230 -13.34 -21.61 -2.48
C GLN A 230 -14.03 -21.00 -3.70
N SER A 231 -15.26 -20.51 -3.54
CA SER A 231 -16.05 -19.92 -4.65
C SER A 231 -16.63 -18.56 -4.26
N ILE A 232 -15.78 -17.68 -3.72
CA ILE A 232 -16.18 -16.32 -3.33
C ILE A 232 -16.39 -15.36 -4.51
N HIS A 233 -16.13 -15.84 -5.73
CA HIS A 233 -16.27 -15.09 -6.98
C HIS A 233 -17.59 -15.37 -7.71
N THR A 234 -18.61 -15.94 -7.04
CA THR A 234 -19.95 -16.04 -7.65
C THR A 234 -20.64 -14.66 -7.66
N ALA A 235 -21.50 -14.40 -8.64
CA ALA A 235 -22.18 -13.10 -8.76
C ALA A 235 -22.94 -12.69 -7.48
N SER A 236 -23.60 -13.64 -6.81
CA SER A 236 -24.32 -13.39 -5.55
C SER A 236 -23.37 -12.95 -4.42
N VAL A 237 -22.23 -13.62 -4.26
CA VAL A 237 -21.24 -13.26 -3.24
C VAL A 237 -20.55 -11.94 -3.60
N ALA A 238 -20.19 -11.75 -4.86
CA ALA A 238 -19.51 -10.55 -5.35
C ALA A 238 -20.33 -9.28 -5.11
N VAL A 239 -21.65 -9.30 -5.38
CA VAL A 239 -22.55 -8.18 -5.09
C VAL A 239 -22.53 -7.83 -3.60
N ARG A 240 -22.60 -8.84 -2.72
CA ARG A 240 -22.69 -8.64 -1.27
C ARG A 240 -21.36 -8.17 -0.68
N LEU A 241 -20.24 -8.71 -1.16
CA LEU A 241 -18.88 -8.22 -0.83
C LEU A 241 -18.68 -6.78 -1.29
N HIS A 242 -19.11 -6.43 -2.51
CA HIS A 242 -19.04 -5.06 -3.02
C HIS A 242 -19.85 -4.09 -2.14
N LEU A 243 -21.10 -4.41 -1.84
CA LEU A 243 -21.96 -3.60 -0.98
C LEU A 243 -21.40 -3.44 0.44
N ALA A 244 -20.91 -4.53 1.04
CA ALA A 244 -20.31 -4.50 2.37
C ALA A 244 -19.04 -3.62 2.41
N SER A 245 -18.25 -3.64 1.34
CA SER A 245 -16.93 -2.99 1.29
C SER A 245 -16.90 -1.63 0.57
N ASP A 246 -18.00 -1.20 -0.07
CA ASP A 246 -18.04 -0.10 -1.03
C ASP A 246 -17.02 -0.28 -2.19
N GLY A 247 -16.70 -1.53 -2.53
CA GLY A 247 -15.72 -1.89 -3.55
C GLY A 247 -14.25 -1.66 -3.13
N TYR A 248 -13.96 -1.31 -1.88
CA TYR A 248 -12.58 -1.15 -1.42
C TYR A 248 -11.92 -2.51 -1.22
N VAL A 249 -10.73 -2.68 -1.79
CA VAL A 249 -9.90 -3.89 -1.67
C VAL A 249 -9.69 -4.28 -0.22
N SER A 250 -9.32 -3.33 0.64
CA SER A 250 -9.14 -3.60 2.07
C SER A 250 -10.42 -4.07 2.75
N GLY A 251 -11.57 -3.51 2.36
CA GLY A 251 -12.87 -3.94 2.88
C GLY A 251 -13.17 -5.39 2.49
N ILE A 252 -12.96 -5.75 1.22
CA ILE A 252 -13.16 -7.12 0.72
C ILE A 252 -12.21 -8.09 1.41
N VAL A 253 -10.91 -7.81 1.41
CA VAL A 253 -9.88 -8.67 2.02
C VAL A 253 -10.13 -8.87 3.51
N MET A 254 -10.46 -7.81 4.25
CA MET A 254 -10.78 -7.93 5.68
C MET A 254 -11.98 -8.85 5.92
N MET A 255 -13.02 -8.73 5.10
CA MET A 255 -14.22 -9.56 5.22
C MET A 255 -13.93 -11.04 4.92
N VAL A 256 -13.23 -11.30 3.82
CA VAL A 256 -12.87 -12.67 3.41
C VAL A 256 -11.87 -13.30 4.38
N ALA A 257 -10.87 -12.55 4.85
CA ALA A 257 -9.88 -13.03 5.81
C ALA A 257 -10.51 -13.36 7.16
N GLU A 258 -11.48 -12.56 7.64
CA GLU A 258 -12.20 -12.87 8.87
C GLU A 258 -13.07 -14.12 8.69
N ALA A 259 -13.77 -14.27 7.57
CA ALA A 259 -14.53 -15.49 7.30
C ALA A 259 -13.62 -16.73 7.21
N ALA A 260 -12.45 -16.60 6.56
CA ALA A 260 -11.46 -17.67 6.50
C ALA A 260 -10.92 -18.05 7.88
N ARG A 261 -10.65 -17.06 8.74
CA ARG A 261 -10.22 -17.28 10.12
C ARG A 261 -11.25 -18.08 10.91
N ILE A 262 -12.53 -17.67 10.84
CA ILE A 262 -13.63 -18.41 11.49
C ILE A 262 -13.70 -19.83 10.94
N ALA A 263 -13.60 -20.00 9.62
CA ALA A 263 -13.63 -21.32 9.00
C ALA A 263 -12.57 -22.25 9.55
N ILE A 264 -11.33 -21.76 9.66
CA ILE A 264 -10.18 -22.53 10.15
C ILE A 264 -10.35 -22.85 11.64
N GLU A 265 -10.82 -21.90 12.45
CA GLU A 265 -11.02 -22.10 13.89
C GLU A 265 -12.14 -23.11 14.19
N GLU A 266 -13.17 -23.16 13.35
CA GLU A 266 -14.37 -23.99 13.54
C GLU A 266 -14.37 -25.25 12.65
N ASP A 267 -13.27 -25.55 11.96
CA ASP A 267 -13.11 -26.69 11.03
C ASP A 267 -14.20 -26.73 9.92
N ILE A 268 -14.55 -25.55 9.40
CA ILE A 268 -15.53 -25.38 8.31
C ILE A 268 -14.78 -25.36 6.97
N ALA A 269 -15.14 -26.29 6.07
CA ALA A 269 -14.44 -26.46 4.80
C ALA A 269 -14.74 -25.40 3.72
N ILE A 270 -15.80 -24.61 3.87
CA ILE A 270 -16.31 -23.70 2.82
C ILE A 270 -16.66 -22.33 3.40
N ILE A 271 -16.22 -21.27 2.73
CA ILE A 271 -16.68 -19.91 2.95
C ILE A 271 -17.96 -19.68 2.14
N ASP A 272 -19.10 -19.84 2.79
CA ASP A 272 -20.41 -19.55 2.23
C ASP A 272 -20.96 -18.18 2.68
N LEU A 273 -22.19 -17.87 2.29
CA LEU A 273 -22.86 -16.63 2.70
C LEU A 273 -23.12 -16.57 4.21
N ASN A 274 -23.34 -17.69 4.89
CA ASN A 274 -23.56 -17.70 6.33
C ASN A 274 -22.28 -17.30 7.06
N LEU A 275 -21.14 -17.84 6.64
CA LEU A 275 -19.85 -17.55 7.24
C LEU A 275 -19.40 -16.11 6.99
N LEU A 276 -19.62 -15.59 5.77
CA LEU A 276 -19.42 -14.17 5.47
C LEU A 276 -20.38 -13.28 6.28
N GLY A 277 -21.60 -13.76 6.53
CA GLY A 277 -22.57 -13.10 7.40
C GLY A 277 -22.10 -13.02 8.84
N GLU A 278 -21.55 -14.10 9.39
CA GLU A 278 -20.95 -14.10 10.73
C GLU A 278 -19.74 -13.16 10.81
N ALA A 279 -18.84 -13.19 9.82
CA ALA A 279 -17.73 -12.24 9.74
C ALA A 279 -18.23 -10.79 9.70
N TYR A 280 -19.33 -10.51 8.99
CA TYR A 280 -19.92 -9.18 8.92
C TYR A 280 -20.51 -8.77 10.26
N ARG A 281 -21.21 -9.69 10.94
CA ARG A 281 -21.80 -9.48 12.26
C ARG A 281 -20.75 -9.14 13.30
N ARG A 282 -19.63 -9.88 13.35
CA ARG A 282 -18.53 -9.61 14.31
C ARG A 282 -17.93 -8.21 14.16
N LYS A 283 -17.92 -7.67 12.94
CA LYS A 283 -17.35 -6.34 12.64
C LYS A 283 -18.35 -5.20 12.84
N HIS A 284 -19.60 -5.41 12.45
CA HIS A 284 -20.60 -4.34 12.33
C HIS A 284 -21.69 -4.37 13.41
N ASP A 285 -21.85 -5.48 14.12
CA ASP A 285 -22.86 -5.68 15.18
C ASP A 285 -24.27 -5.27 14.73
N VAL A 286 -24.72 -5.81 13.58
CA VAL A 286 -26.04 -5.53 13.01
C VAL A 286 -26.94 -6.77 13.06
N PRO A 287 -28.27 -6.59 13.13
CA PRO A 287 -29.21 -7.70 13.06
C PRO A 287 -29.22 -8.35 11.67
N ASP A 288 -29.67 -9.59 11.59
CA ASP A 288 -29.60 -10.41 10.36
C ASP A 288 -30.34 -9.81 9.16
N HIS A 289 -31.44 -9.10 9.40
CA HIS A 289 -32.21 -8.42 8.35
C HIS A 289 -31.48 -7.21 7.74
N GLU A 290 -30.42 -6.72 8.39
CA GLU A 290 -29.52 -5.67 7.89
C GLU A 290 -28.19 -6.24 7.38
N ASN A 291 -27.96 -7.54 7.53
CA ASN A 291 -26.73 -8.18 7.11
C ASN A 291 -26.79 -8.51 5.61
N PRO A 292 -25.91 -7.93 4.77
CA PRO A 292 -25.97 -8.11 3.32
C PRO A 292 -25.67 -9.54 2.89
N PHE A 293 -25.21 -10.44 3.78
CA PHE A 293 -24.97 -11.84 3.45
C PHE A 293 -26.10 -12.78 3.88
N LEU A 294 -26.92 -12.37 4.87
CA LEU A 294 -27.98 -13.21 5.44
C LEU A 294 -29.37 -12.90 4.87
N VAL A 295 -29.57 -11.73 4.23
CA VAL A 295 -30.84 -11.42 3.57
C VAL A 295 -31.07 -12.30 2.33
N PRO A 296 -32.25 -12.94 2.17
CA PRO A 296 -32.50 -13.87 1.04
C PRO A 296 -32.35 -13.20 -0.33
N LYS A 297 -32.89 -11.99 -0.48
CA LYS A 297 -32.78 -11.17 -1.69
C LYS A 297 -32.21 -9.81 -1.30
N ILE A 298 -31.01 -9.53 -1.79
CA ILE A 298 -30.36 -8.24 -1.56
C ILE A 298 -30.96 -7.18 -2.49
N ASP A 299 -31.41 -6.07 -1.92
CA ASP A 299 -31.72 -4.84 -2.66
C ASP A 299 -30.49 -3.91 -2.56
N PRO A 300 -29.71 -3.74 -3.64
CA PRO A 300 -28.49 -2.94 -3.60
C PRO A 300 -28.72 -1.48 -3.20
N GLU A 301 -29.80 -0.85 -3.65
CA GLU A 301 -30.06 0.56 -3.35
C GLU A 301 -30.60 0.73 -1.94
N GLY A 302 -31.53 -0.13 -1.52
CA GLY A 302 -32.01 -0.17 -0.14
C GLY A 302 -30.88 -0.42 0.87
N PHE A 303 -29.97 -1.35 0.56
CA PHE A 303 -28.83 -1.62 1.44
C PHE A 303 -27.84 -0.44 1.51
N LYS A 304 -27.56 0.23 0.39
CA LYS A 304 -26.72 1.44 0.40
C LYS A 304 -27.34 2.55 1.26
N ALA A 305 -28.65 2.76 1.17
CA ALA A 305 -29.36 3.75 1.97
C ALA A 305 -29.27 3.41 3.47
N LEU A 306 -29.57 2.16 3.84
CA LEU A 306 -29.46 1.66 5.22
C LEU A 306 -28.04 1.83 5.79
N LYS A 307 -27.02 1.45 5.02
CA LYS A 307 -25.62 1.60 5.42
C LYS A 307 -25.22 3.07 5.62
N ALA A 308 -25.72 3.97 4.77
CA ALA A 308 -25.51 5.41 4.91
C ALA A 308 -26.17 5.96 6.19
N GLU A 309 -27.42 5.59 6.45
CA GLU A 309 -28.15 5.98 7.66
C GLU A 309 -27.42 5.53 8.93
N ARG A 310 -27.04 4.24 9.02
CA ARG A 310 -26.24 3.69 10.14
C ARG A 310 -24.94 4.46 10.35
N ARG A 311 -24.24 4.80 9.27
CA ARG A 311 -22.99 5.57 9.35
C ARG A 311 -23.24 6.98 9.89
N GLU A 312 -24.32 7.63 9.48
CA GLU A 312 -24.71 8.95 10.00
C GLU A 312 -25.03 8.89 11.50
N GLU A 313 -25.81 7.91 11.94
CA GLU A 313 -26.12 7.68 13.35
C GLU A 313 -24.86 7.52 14.20
N GLN A 314 -23.93 6.64 13.77
CA GLN A 314 -22.65 6.42 14.44
C GLN A 314 -21.79 7.68 14.51
N VAL A 315 -21.76 8.49 13.44
CA VAL A 315 -21.04 9.76 13.43
C VAL A 315 -21.66 10.76 14.42
N GLN A 316 -22.99 10.84 14.49
CA GLN A 316 -23.67 11.72 15.44
C GLN A 316 -23.45 11.26 16.88
N GLU A 317 -23.52 9.96 17.15
CA GLU A 317 -23.24 9.40 18.47
C GLU A 317 -21.80 9.66 18.89
N ALA A 318 -20.82 9.41 18.00
CA ALA A 318 -19.42 9.71 18.25
C ALA A 318 -19.18 11.20 18.53
N ARG A 319 -19.87 12.11 17.82
CA ARG A 319 -19.83 13.56 18.08
C ARG A 319 -20.37 13.90 19.47
N ARG A 320 -21.52 13.34 19.87
CA ARG A 320 -22.11 13.52 21.21
C ARG A 320 -21.16 13.00 22.30
N ASN A 321 -20.62 11.80 22.13
CA ASN A 321 -19.68 11.17 23.05
C ASN A 321 -18.39 12.00 23.22
N ARG A 322 -17.84 12.53 22.12
CA ARG A 322 -16.67 13.45 22.17
C ARG A 322 -16.99 14.74 22.92
N ALA A 323 -18.16 15.34 22.69
CA ALA A 323 -18.58 16.56 23.39
C ALA A 323 -18.70 16.35 24.90
N THR A 324 -19.31 15.23 25.31
CA THR A 324 -19.44 14.84 26.73
C THR A 324 -18.08 14.62 27.39
N ARG A 325 -17.16 13.89 26.73
CA ARG A 325 -15.78 13.69 27.23
C ARG A 325 -15.03 15.02 27.40
N ARG A 326 -15.12 15.92 26.41
CA ARG A 326 -14.51 17.27 26.49
C ARG A 326 -15.04 18.08 27.67
N ARG A 327 -16.36 18.07 27.90
CA ARG A 327 -16.98 18.73 29.06
C ARG A 327 -16.47 18.16 30.39
N LYS A 328 -16.39 16.82 30.53
CA LYS A 328 -15.83 16.18 31.74
C LYS A 328 -14.38 16.60 31.99
N VAL A 329 -13.53 16.64 30.96
CA VAL A 329 -12.13 17.09 31.08
C VAL A 329 -12.04 18.56 31.53
N LEU A 330 -12.89 19.44 30.98
CA LEU A 330 -12.96 20.85 31.38
C LEU A 330 -13.40 21.03 32.84
N VAL A 331 -14.38 20.25 33.31
CA VAL A 331 -14.83 20.27 34.72
C VAL A 331 -13.74 19.75 35.66
N LEU A 332 -13.03 18.69 35.30
CA LEU A 332 -11.91 18.14 36.08
C LEU A 332 -10.74 19.14 36.16
N LYS A 333 -10.40 19.82 35.07
CA LYS A 333 -9.38 20.88 35.07
C LYS A 333 -9.78 22.07 35.97
N ARG A 334 -11.06 22.44 36.00
CA ARG A 334 -11.57 23.50 36.90
C ARG A 334 -11.54 23.09 38.38
N LYS A 335 -11.79 21.82 38.70
CA LYS A 335 -11.72 21.30 40.08
C LYS A 335 -10.30 21.02 40.58
N GLY A 336 -9.36 20.72 39.68
CA GLY A 336 -7.94 20.52 40.01
C GLY A 336 -7.09 21.79 40.06
N GLY A 337 -7.64 22.95 39.66
CA GLY A 337 -6.99 24.26 39.71
C GLY A 337 -7.26 25.08 40.98
N SER A 338 -7.94 24.51 41.97
CA SER A 338 -8.06 25.09 43.32
C SER A 338 -7.19 24.29 44.30
N LYS A 339 -5.88 24.54 44.24
CA LYS A 339 -4.95 24.38 45.35
C LYS A 339 -3.89 25.46 45.27
#